data_AF-A0A0L8I4G7-F1
#
_entry.id   AF-A0A0L8I4G7-F1
#
_cell.length_a   1.000
_cell.length_b   1.000
_cell.length_c   1.000
_cell.angle_alpha   90.00
_cell.angle_beta   90.00
_cell.angle_gamma   90.00
#
_symmetry.space_group_name_H-M   'P 1'
#
loop_
_entity.id
_entity.type
_entity.pdbx_description
1 polymer ?
#
loop_
_entity_poly.entity_id
_entity_poly.type
_entity_poly.pdbx_seq_one_letter_code
_entity_poly.pdbx_strand_id
1 'polypeptide(L)'
;MGASRQIWFDFEFDFTCLNRSSQAEFCVQRRKGVALVLKYVIKGLKVAKAEFDSDGNATGQLRELLDYLEAVDTLKHSTDDQQVARLVEQHQLSYEHIPSVHLNSSEVWNTLAYRLPLPMLLQNISKIASQGLLEPANDTSKHIIERLKNTDEILSSKIHPYSVLIALRTYEQGKGLRRKWNRIPHVVEALNFTLNTAIQNVPSTGKRFLVAVKADDNVFRNAVRGAPVISTKLAAALMSMIIAHKEDDFQLLLLLPAVALNLKITPNMQLSEICDLICSFPLLQNARDLSLPVKWAIAKKSLIDVFLVITDCRECISDISPGEAMKLYRTKMDMPNAKYINCAISTNRLRFADPSDNGMLDIAGFDENAPRVIHDFVLGNL
;
A
#
# COMPACT_ATOMS: atom_id res chain seq x y z
N MET A 1 -8.86 1.46 -15.30
CA MET A 1 -9.15 0.27 -16.13
C MET A 1 -8.83 -0.95 -15.28
N GLY A 2 -9.78 -1.86 -15.15
CA GLY A 2 -9.91 -2.81 -14.05
C GLY A 2 -8.85 -3.90 -14.01
N ALA A 3 -8.28 -4.11 -12.82
CA ALA A 3 -7.59 -5.34 -12.47
C ALA A 3 -8.65 -6.40 -12.14
N SER A 4 -9.06 -7.17 -13.15
CA SER A 4 -9.74 -8.46 -12.94
C SER A 4 -8.74 -9.42 -12.30
N ARG A 5 -8.70 -9.49 -10.97
CA ARG A 5 -8.02 -10.58 -10.27
C ARG A 5 -8.87 -11.84 -10.45
N GLN A 6 -8.30 -12.80 -11.18
CA GLN A 6 -8.86 -14.13 -11.36
C GLN A 6 -9.09 -14.79 -10.00
N ILE A 7 -10.33 -15.22 -9.79
CA ILE A 7 -10.70 -16.17 -8.74
C ILE A 7 -10.20 -17.54 -9.25
N TRP A 8 -9.01 -17.94 -8.81
CA TRP A 8 -8.55 -19.32 -8.96
C TRP A 8 -8.98 -20.08 -7.70
N PHE A 9 -9.80 -21.11 -7.89
CA PHE A 9 -10.01 -22.15 -6.88
C PHE A 9 -8.79 -23.06 -6.90
N ASP A 10 -7.82 -22.83 -6.01
CA ASP A 10 -6.72 -23.77 -5.78
C ASP A 10 -7.23 -24.89 -4.87
N PHE A 11 -7.71 -25.96 -5.51
CA PHE A 11 -7.86 -27.27 -4.87
C PHE A 11 -6.78 -28.19 -5.44
N GLU A 12 -5.57 -28.16 -4.86
CA GLU A 12 -4.58 -29.22 -5.04
C GLU A 12 -4.97 -30.38 -4.12
N PHE A 13 -5.51 -31.46 -4.70
CA PHE A 13 -5.70 -32.73 -4.01
C PHE A 13 -4.87 -33.82 -4.70
N ASP A 14 -4.16 -34.58 -3.88
CA ASP A 14 -3.33 -35.70 -4.31
C ASP A 14 -4.24 -36.86 -4.80
N PHE A 15 -4.29 -37.04 -6.12
CA PHE A 15 -5.17 -38.03 -6.80
C PHE A 15 -4.74 -39.49 -6.59
N THR A 16 -3.63 -39.74 -5.89
CA THR A 16 -3.01 -41.06 -5.76
C THR A 16 -3.82 -42.07 -4.92
N CYS A 17 -4.80 -41.61 -4.14
CA CYS A 17 -5.59 -42.46 -3.23
C CYS A 17 -7.05 -42.77 -3.67
N LEU A 18 -7.52 -42.26 -4.82
CA LEU A 18 -8.91 -42.46 -5.27
C LEU A 18 -9.03 -43.59 -6.31
N ASN A 19 -9.96 -44.53 -6.09
CA ASN A 19 -10.23 -45.62 -7.02
C ASN A 19 -10.80 -45.08 -8.36
N ARG A 20 -10.59 -45.79 -9.49
CA ARG A 20 -10.91 -45.28 -10.85
C ARG A 20 -12.36 -44.83 -11.05
N SER A 21 -13.32 -45.48 -10.38
CA SER A 21 -14.75 -45.09 -10.43
C SER A 21 -15.00 -43.74 -9.79
N SER A 22 -14.40 -43.48 -8.62
CA SER A 22 -14.52 -42.23 -7.88
C SER A 22 -13.86 -41.05 -8.60
N GLN A 23 -12.75 -41.30 -9.32
CA GLN A 23 -12.11 -40.28 -10.17
C GLN A 23 -12.99 -39.90 -11.38
N ALA A 24 -13.66 -40.88 -12.01
CA ALA A 24 -14.55 -40.62 -13.14
C ALA A 24 -15.80 -39.82 -12.73
N GLU A 25 -16.42 -40.16 -11.60
CA GLU A 25 -17.55 -39.41 -11.04
C GLU A 25 -17.18 -37.96 -10.69
N PHE A 26 -16.01 -37.75 -10.09
CA PHE A 26 -15.48 -36.43 -9.79
C PHE A 26 -15.28 -35.59 -11.07
N CYS A 27 -14.69 -36.15 -12.13
CA CYS A 27 -14.54 -35.46 -13.41
C CYS A 27 -15.89 -35.08 -14.03
N VAL A 28 -16.91 -35.92 -13.89
CA VAL A 28 -18.27 -35.63 -14.38
C VAL A 28 -18.93 -34.52 -13.57
N GLN A 29 -18.82 -34.55 -12.23
CA GLN A 29 -19.34 -33.49 -11.36
C GLN A 29 -18.67 -32.15 -11.65
N ARG A 30 -17.35 -32.12 -11.86
CA ARG A 30 -16.60 -30.90 -12.22
C ARG A 30 -17.10 -30.29 -13.54
N ARG A 31 -17.33 -31.11 -14.57
CA ARG A 31 -17.89 -30.63 -15.86
C ARG A 31 -19.30 -30.07 -15.69
N LYS A 32 -20.15 -30.73 -14.90
CA LYS A 32 -21.50 -30.23 -14.59
C LYS A 32 -21.47 -28.93 -13.80
N GLY A 33 -20.55 -28.79 -12.84
CA GLY A 33 -20.36 -27.55 -12.08
C GLY A 33 -19.95 -26.37 -12.97
N VAL A 34 -19.01 -26.58 -13.90
CA VAL A 34 -18.63 -25.55 -14.89
C VAL A 34 -19.82 -25.18 -15.78
N ALA A 35 -20.58 -26.16 -16.27
CA ALA A 35 -21.77 -25.91 -17.08
C ALA A 35 -22.84 -25.11 -16.31
N LEU A 36 -23.04 -25.43 -15.03
CA LEU A 36 -23.94 -24.70 -14.13
C LEU A 36 -23.51 -23.23 -13.99
N VAL A 37 -22.24 -22.96 -13.70
CA VAL A 37 -21.72 -21.59 -13.56
C VAL A 37 -21.90 -20.82 -14.87
N LEU A 38 -21.54 -21.41 -16.01
CA LEU A 38 -21.74 -20.78 -17.33
C LEU A 38 -23.23 -20.48 -17.57
N LYS A 39 -24.12 -21.41 -17.21
CA LYS A 39 -25.56 -21.20 -17.36
C LYS A 39 -26.06 -20.07 -16.46
N TYR A 40 -25.63 -20.03 -15.20
CA TYR A 40 -25.95 -18.95 -14.26
C TYR A 40 -25.51 -17.59 -14.82
N VAL A 41 -24.26 -17.48 -15.30
CA VAL A 41 -23.72 -16.23 -15.85
C VAL A 41 -24.49 -15.77 -17.10
N ILE A 42 -24.88 -16.70 -17.98
CA ILE A 42 -25.51 -16.36 -19.28
C ILE A 42 -27.03 -16.17 -19.16
N LYS A 43 -27.70 -16.97 -18.32
CA LYS A 43 -29.17 -17.07 -18.29
C LYS A 43 -29.80 -16.78 -16.91
N GLY A 44 -28.99 -16.56 -15.88
CA GLY A 44 -29.45 -16.28 -14.52
C GLY A 44 -29.82 -17.53 -13.71
N LEU A 45 -29.98 -17.34 -12.40
CA LEU A 45 -30.18 -18.43 -11.43
C LEU A 45 -31.42 -19.28 -11.70
N LYS A 46 -32.55 -18.65 -12.05
CA LYS A 46 -33.82 -19.39 -12.29
C LYS A 46 -33.67 -20.46 -13.36
N VAL A 47 -33.02 -20.11 -14.48
CA VAL A 47 -32.81 -21.03 -15.61
C VAL A 47 -31.76 -22.09 -15.25
N ALA A 48 -30.70 -21.68 -14.55
CA ALA A 48 -29.65 -22.60 -14.09
C ALA A 48 -30.22 -23.66 -13.12
N LYS A 49 -31.00 -23.25 -12.12
CA LYS A 49 -31.62 -24.16 -11.16
C LYS A 49 -32.60 -25.13 -11.81
N ALA A 50 -33.41 -24.64 -12.76
CA ALA A 50 -34.36 -25.49 -13.49
C ALA A 50 -33.69 -26.59 -14.33
N GLU A 51 -32.45 -26.41 -14.78
CA GLU A 51 -31.74 -27.39 -15.60
C GLU A 51 -30.88 -28.35 -14.77
N PHE A 52 -30.29 -27.85 -13.68
CA PHE A 52 -29.32 -28.61 -12.89
C PHE A 52 -29.85 -29.11 -11.54
N ASP A 53 -31.07 -28.70 -11.15
CA ASP A 53 -31.75 -29.11 -9.91
C ASP A 53 -33.28 -29.18 -10.10
N SER A 54 -33.74 -29.65 -11.27
CA SER A 54 -35.18 -29.75 -11.58
C SER A 54 -35.96 -30.59 -10.57
N ASP A 55 -35.33 -31.65 -10.04
CA ASP A 55 -35.95 -32.63 -9.15
C ASP A 55 -35.49 -32.48 -7.69
N GLY A 56 -34.69 -31.46 -7.35
CA GLY A 56 -34.12 -31.28 -6.01
C GLY A 56 -33.06 -32.32 -5.62
N ASN A 57 -32.55 -33.09 -6.58
CA ASN A 57 -31.64 -34.22 -6.38
C ASN A 57 -30.16 -33.86 -6.59
N ALA A 58 -29.80 -32.58 -6.65
CA ALA A 58 -28.39 -32.20 -6.67
C ALA A 58 -27.69 -32.71 -5.40
N THR A 59 -26.58 -33.43 -5.57
CA THR A 59 -25.79 -34.01 -4.46
C THR A 59 -24.32 -33.63 -4.56
N GLY A 60 -23.63 -33.70 -3.43
CA GLY A 60 -22.20 -33.41 -3.32
C GLY A 60 -21.85 -31.99 -3.78
N GLN A 61 -20.76 -31.85 -4.55
CA GLN A 61 -20.21 -30.56 -4.98
C GLN A 61 -21.19 -29.71 -5.80
N LEU A 62 -22.09 -30.35 -6.55
CA LEU A 62 -23.07 -29.63 -7.35
C LEU A 62 -24.10 -28.92 -6.46
N ARG A 63 -24.48 -29.55 -5.33
CA ARG A 63 -25.40 -28.96 -4.35
C ARG A 63 -24.74 -27.78 -3.64
N GLU A 64 -23.51 -27.95 -3.17
CA GLU A 64 -22.74 -26.88 -2.52
C GLU A 64 -22.60 -25.64 -3.44
N LEU A 65 -22.34 -25.88 -4.73
CA LEU A 65 -22.24 -24.81 -5.73
C LEU A 65 -23.59 -24.11 -5.98
N LEU A 66 -24.69 -24.87 -6.07
CA LEU A 66 -26.03 -24.30 -6.18
C LEU A 66 -26.38 -23.47 -4.94
N ASP A 67 -26.14 -23.99 -3.75
CA ASP A 67 -26.38 -23.29 -2.48
C ASP A 67 -25.59 -21.98 -2.41
N TYR A 68 -24.32 -21.98 -2.87
CA TYR A 68 -23.52 -20.77 -2.95
C TYR A 68 -24.09 -19.74 -3.95
N LEU A 69 -24.48 -20.18 -5.16
CA LEU A 69 -25.08 -19.29 -6.16
C LEU A 69 -26.43 -18.73 -5.72
N GLU A 70 -27.22 -19.52 -5.01
CA GLU A 70 -28.48 -19.09 -4.37
C GLU A 70 -28.23 -18.05 -3.28
N ALA A 71 -27.22 -18.24 -2.44
CA ALA A 71 -26.83 -17.27 -1.43
C ALA A 71 -26.40 -15.94 -2.05
N VAL A 72 -25.56 -15.98 -3.09
CA VAL A 72 -25.11 -14.78 -3.82
C VAL A 72 -26.28 -14.06 -4.49
N ASP A 73 -27.20 -14.78 -5.11
CA ASP A 73 -28.38 -14.20 -5.76
C ASP A 73 -29.36 -13.61 -4.73
N THR A 74 -29.60 -14.32 -3.63
CA THR A 74 -30.44 -13.84 -2.53
C THR A 74 -29.88 -12.56 -1.92
N LEU A 75 -28.57 -12.53 -1.66
CA LEU A 75 -27.88 -11.37 -1.10
C LEU A 75 -28.01 -10.14 -2.01
N LYS A 76 -27.92 -10.29 -3.34
CA LYS A 76 -28.05 -9.19 -4.31
C LYS A 76 -29.42 -8.51 -4.29
N HIS A 77 -30.47 -9.25 -3.94
CA HIS A 77 -31.86 -8.78 -3.97
C HIS A 77 -32.42 -8.51 -2.57
N SER A 78 -31.65 -8.79 -1.51
CA SER A 78 -32.09 -8.54 -0.15
C SER A 78 -32.19 -7.04 0.13
N THR A 79 -33.09 -6.67 1.02
CA THR A 79 -33.19 -5.33 1.61
C THR A 79 -32.97 -5.37 3.12
N ASP A 80 -32.65 -6.56 3.67
CA ASP A 80 -32.48 -6.79 5.11
C ASP A 80 -31.01 -7.00 5.44
N ASP A 81 -30.43 -6.06 6.18
CA ASP A 81 -29.04 -6.07 6.60
C ASP A 81 -28.70 -7.31 7.47
N GLN A 82 -29.64 -7.82 8.27
CA GLN A 82 -29.41 -9.01 9.08
C GLN A 82 -29.31 -10.27 8.24
N GLN A 83 -30.17 -10.41 7.23
CA GLN A 83 -30.10 -11.51 6.28
C GLN A 83 -28.76 -11.47 5.52
N VAL A 84 -28.33 -10.29 5.07
CA VAL A 84 -27.04 -10.10 4.41
C VAL A 84 -25.88 -10.50 5.32
N ALA A 85 -25.87 -10.06 6.59
CA ALA A 85 -24.83 -10.42 7.55
C ALA A 85 -24.74 -11.95 7.75
N ARG A 86 -25.89 -12.63 7.89
CA ARG A 86 -25.95 -14.10 8.00
C ARG A 86 -25.42 -14.80 6.75
N LEU A 87 -25.79 -14.33 5.55
CA LEU A 87 -25.31 -14.91 4.29
C LEU A 87 -23.80 -14.73 4.12
N VAL A 88 -23.27 -13.56 4.49
CA VAL A 88 -21.82 -13.31 4.52
C VAL A 88 -21.13 -14.29 5.45
N GLU A 89 -21.69 -14.51 6.64
CA GLU A 89 -21.14 -15.44 7.63
C GLU A 89 -21.18 -16.90 7.16
N GLN A 90 -22.34 -17.36 6.70
CA GLN A 90 -22.58 -18.76 6.34
C GLN A 90 -21.81 -19.19 5.10
N HIS A 91 -21.75 -18.35 4.07
CA HIS A 91 -21.20 -18.70 2.75
C HIS A 91 -19.82 -18.09 2.46
N GLN A 92 -19.19 -17.45 3.45
CA GLN A 92 -17.87 -16.83 3.31
C GLN A 92 -17.80 -15.83 2.14
N LEU A 93 -18.88 -15.06 1.96
CA LEU A 93 -18.97 -14.09 0.88
C LEU A 93 -18.00 -12.93 1.11
N SER A 94 -17.27 -12.56 0.07
CA SER A 94 -16.31 -11.46 0.10
C SER A 94 -16.99 -10.09 -0.02
N TYR A 95 -16.23 -9.03 0.27
CA TYR A 95 -16.66 -7.64 0.16
C TYR A 95 -17.32 -7.31 -1.19
N GLU A 96 -16.80 -7.85 -2.29
CA GLU A 96 -17.24 -7.57 -3.66
C GLU A 96 -18.64 -8.12 -3.96
N HIS A 97 -19.12 -9.07 -3.17
CA HIS A 97 -20.48 -9.60 -3.31
C HIS A 97 -21.53 -8.65 -2.72
N ILE A 98 -21.14 -7.74 -1.83
CA ILE A 98 -22.07 -6.96 -1.00
C ILE A 98 -22.58 -5.73 -1.76
N PRO A 99 -23.90 -5.60 -1.99
CA PRO A 99 -24.48 -4.42 -2.59
C PRO A 99 -24.17 -3.16 -1.78
N SER A 100 -23.92 -2.06 -2.50
CA SER A 100 -23.49 -0.79 -1.87
C SER A 100 -24.48 -0.23 -0.84
N VAL A 101 -25.77 -0.58 -0.96
CA VAL A 101 -26.81 -0.16 0.00
C VAL A 101 -26.54 -0.72 1.41
N HIS A 102 -26.08 -1.97 1.50
CA HIS A 102 -25.81 -2.67 2.76
C HIS A 102 -24.46 -2.26 3.38
N LEU A 103 -23.57 -1.64 2.60
CA LEU A 103 -22.30 -1.14 3.11
C LEU A 103 -22.47 0.05 4.08
N ASN A 104 -23.69 0.47 4.41
CA ASN A 104 -23.96 1.42 5.49
C ASN A 104 -24.44 0.79 6.80
N SER A 105 -24.74 -0.51 6.84
CA SER A 105 -25.12 -1.21 8.06
C SER A 105 -23.91 -1.48 8.97
N SER A 106 -24.10 -1.37 10.29
CA SER A 106 -23.06 -1.75 11.24
C SER A 106 -22.98 -3.27 11.37
N GLU A 107 -24.12 -3.95 11.32
CA GLU A 107 -24.27 -5.40 11.39
C GLU A 107 -23.50 -6.11 10.28
N VAL A 108 -23.62 -5.64 9.03
CA VAL A 108 -22.89 -6.22 7.89
C VAL A 108 -21.38 -6.04 8.05
N TRP A 109 -20.93 -4.87 8.49
CA TRP A 109 -19.51 -4.61 8.73
C TRP A 109 -18.97 -5.39 9.93
N ASN A 110 -19.79 -5.64 10.94
CA ASN A 110 -19.42 -6.43 12.12
C ASN A 110 -19.01 -7.85 11.70
N THR A 111 -19.77 -8.49 10.81
CA THR A 111 -19.40 -9.82 10.27
C THR A 111 -18.24 -9.72 9.27
N LEU A 112 -18.29 -8.75 8.37
CA LEU A 112 -17.33 -8.62 7.27
C LEU A 112 -15.89 -8.35 7.77
N ALA A 113 -15.74 -7.56 8.83
CA ALA A 113 -14.43 -7.16 9.35
C ALA A 113 -13.52 -8.34 9.75
N TYR A 114 -14.11 -9.45 10.23
CA TYR A 114 -13.37 -10.66 10.59
C TYR A 114 -12.68 -11.34 9.39
N ARG A 115 -13.16 -11.07 8.17
CA ARG A 115 -12.78 -11.83 6.96
C ARG A 115 -12.10 -10.98 5.90
N LEU A 116 -12.14 -9.65 6.03
CA LEU A 116 -11.47 -8.77 5.09
C LEU A 116 -9.98 -9.09 5.06
N PRO A 117 -9.37 -9.25 3.87
CA PRO A 117 -7.92 -9.24 3.75
C PRO A 117 -7.35 -7.98 4.40
N LEU A 118 -6.19 -8.09 5.06
CA LEU A 118 -5.60 -6.98 5.81
C LEU A 118 -5.44 -5.67 4.99
N PRO A 119 -5.05 -5.69 3.69
CA PRO A 119 -5.03 -4.47 2.86
C PRO A 119 -6.41 -3.80 2.72
N MET A 120 -7.47 -4.61 2.57
CA MET A 120 -8.85 -4.13 2.46
C MET A 120 -9.36 -3.57 3.80
N LEU A 121 -8.97 -4.18 4.91
CA LEU A 121 -9.25 -3.68 6.25
C LEU A 121 -8.63 -2.29 6.44
N LEU A 122 -7.36 -2.10 6.08
CA LEU A 122 -6.67 -0.80 6.16
C LEU A 122 -7.36 0.27 5.31
N GLN A 123 -7.74 -0.04 4.07
CA GLN A 123 -8.46 0.89 3.18
C GLN A 123 -9.83 1.32 3.74
N ASN A 124 -10.47 0.45 4.53
CA ASN A 124 -11.80 0.67 5.08
C ASN A 124 -11.79 1.03 6.57
N ILE A 125 -10.63 1.26 7.18
CA ILE A 125 -10.53 1.48 8.64
C ILE A 125 -11.42 2.64 9.13
N SER A 126 -11.48 3.74 8.37
CA SER A 126 -12.34 4.89 8.68
C SER A 126 -13.84 4.57 8.57
N LYS A 127 -14.21 3.67 7.65
CA LYS A 127 -15.60 3.21 7.54
C LYS A 127 -15.95 2.34 8.74
N ILE A 128 -15.12 1.37 9.08
CA ILE A 128 -15.30 0.52 10.26
C ILE A 128 -15.39 1.39 11.53
N ALA A 129 -14.50 2.36 11.68
CA ALA A 129 -14.51 3.32 12.78
C ALA A 129 -15.81 4.12 12.86
N SER A 130 -16.32 4.61 11.71
CA SER A 130 -17.56 5.39 11.67
C SER A 130 -18.82 4.59 12.04
N GLN A 131 -18.74 3.26 12.03
CA GLN A 131 -19.82 2.38 12.48
C GLN A 131 -19.75 2.06 13.99
N GLY A 132 -18.78 2.62 14.72
CA GLY A 132 -18.56 2.32 16.14
C GLY A 132 -17.91 0.96 16.40
N LEU A 133 -17.43 0.27 15.35
CA LEU A 133 -16.86 -1.08 15.47
C LEU A 133 -15.43 -1.10 16.03
N LEU A 134 -14.79 0.07 16.14
CA LEU A 134 -13.47 0.21 16.76
C LEU A 134 -13.55 0.71 18.21
N GLU A 135 -14.75 0.94 18.75
CA GLU A 135 -14.91 1.33 20.15
C GLU A 135 -14.41 0.23 21.10
N PRO A 136 -13.78 0.56 22.24
CA PRO A 136 -13.15 -0.43 23.13
C PRO A 136 -14.08 -1.53 23.66
N ALA A 137 -15.37 -1.23 23.76
CA ALA A 137 -16.39 -2.17 24.23
C ALA A 137 -16.79 -3.22 23.18
N ASN A 138 -16.41 -3.03 21.90
CA ASN A 138 -16.79 -3.90 20.81
C ASN A 138 -15.74 -5.02 20.61
N ASP A 139 -16.18 -6.27 20.55
CA ASP A 139 -15.28 -7.42 20.35
C ASP A 139 -14.63 -7.42 18.95
N THR A 140 -15.30 -6.85 17.95
CA THR A 140 -14.72 -6.63 16.61
C THR A 140 -13.50 -5.72 16.68
N SER A 141 -13.48 -4.75 17.60
CA SER A 141 -12.33 -3.86 17.81
C SER A 141 -11.11 -4.65 18.27
N LYS A 142 -11.28 -5.54 19.27
CA LYS A 142 -10.20 -6.40 19.79
C LYS A 142 -9.63 -7.27 18.68
N HIS A 143 -10.50 -7.93 17.92
CA HIS A 143 -10.08 -8.78 16.82
C HIS A 143 -9.31 -8.02 15.73
N ILE A 144 -9.77 -6.83 15.34
CA ILE A 144 -9.07 -6.00 14.36
C ILE A 144 -7.69 -5.58 14.89
N ILE A 145 -7.60 -5.18 16.16
CA ILE A 145 -6.33 -4.78 16.79
C ILE A 145 -5.35 -5.95 16.83
N GLU A 146 -5.81 -7.16 17.17
CA GLU A 146 -5.01 -8.38 17.16
C GLU A 146 -4.42 -8.64 15.76
N ARG A 147 -5.24 -8.54 14.72
CA ARG A 147 -4.79 -8.69 13.32
C ARG A 147 -3.80 -7.61 12.88
N LEU A 148 -4.06 -6.36 13.24
CA LEU A 148 -3.13 -5.24 12.97
C LEU A 148 -1.80 -5.38 13.72
N LYS A 149 -1.75 -6.19 14.79
CA LYS A 149 -0.53 -6.52 15.55
C LYS A 149 0.06 -7.90 15.20
N ASN A 150 -0.52 -8.63 14.24
CA ASN A 150 -0.04 -9.94 13.84
C ASN A 150 1.07 -9.82 12.78
N THR A 151 2.33 -10.02 13.19
CA THR A 151 3.50 -9.95 12.30
C THR A 151 3.37 -10.85 11.08
N ASP A 152 2.96 -12.11 11.25
CA ASP A 152 2.90 -13.08 10.16
C ASP A 152 1.84 -12.69 9.12
N GLU A 153 0.69 -12.18 9.57
CA GLU A 153 -0.36 -11.67 8.69
C GLU A 153 0.09 -10.44 7.90
N ILE A 154 0.81 -9.51 8.55
CA ILE A 154 1.34 -8.29 7.92
C ILE A 154 2.35 -8.65 6.82
N LEU A 155 3.26 -9.58 7.10
CA LEU A 155 4.30 -9.98 6.17
C LEU A 155 3.74 -10.80 4.99
N SER A 156 2.89 -11.79 5.27
CA SER A 156 2.25 -12.60 4.23
C SER A 156 1.32 -11.78 3.32
N SER A 157 0.69 -10.72 3.85
CA SER A 157 -0.14 -9.80 3.07
C SER A 157 0.64 -8.89 2.12
N LYS A 158 1.98 -8.82 2.24
CA LYS A 158 2.87 -7.98 1.42
C LYS A 158 2.43 -6.51 1.35
N ILE A 159 1.88 -6.00 2.46
CA ILE A 159 1.41 -4.62 2.55
C ILE A 159 2.63 -3.70 2.54
N HIS A 160 2.54 -2.64 1.74
CA HIS A 160 3.56 -1.59 1.69
C HIS A 160 3.34 -0.54 2.81
N PRO A 161 4.40 -0.05 3.49
CA PRO A 161 4.29 0.95 4.56
C PRO A 161 3.50 2.20 4.18
N TYR A 162 3.62 2.64 2.93
CA TYR A 162 2.88 3.79 2.40
C TYR A 162 1.35 3.64 2.56
N SER A 163 0.80 2.47 2.22
CA SER A 163 -0.63 2.21 2.30
C SER A 163 -1.12 2.17 3.76
N VAL A 164 -0.27 1.68 4.68
CA VAL A 164 -0.52 1.76 6.13
C VAL A 164 -0.48 3.22 6.61
N LEU A 165 0.47 4.03 6.14
CA LEU A 165 0.57 5.45 6.51
C LEU A 165 -0.68 6.22 6.06
N ILE A 166 -1.22 5.95 4.86
CA ILE A 166 -2.49 6.52 4.42
C ILE A 166 -3.60 6.15 5.41
N ALA A 167 -3.73 4.87 5.76
CA ALA A 167 -4.77 4.39 6.67
C ALA A 167 -4.63 5.05 8.06
N LEU A 168 -3.42 5.10 8.60
CA LEU A 168 -3.09 5.76 9.87
C LEU A 168 -3.47 7.24 9.85
N ARG A 169 -2.95 8.02 8.89
CA ARG A 169 -3.25 9.45 8.82
C ARG A 169 -4.70 9.75 8.54
N THR A 170 -5.37 8.93 7.73
CA THR A 170 -6.81 9.06 7.50
C THR A 170 -7.58 8.80 8.79
N TYR A 171 -7.29 7.72 9.51
CA TYR A 171 -7.93 7.39 10.78
C TYR A 171 -7.71 8.49 11.83
N GLU A 172 -6.47 8.98 11.96
CA GLU A 172 -6.09 10.06 12.85
C GLU A 172 -6.81 11.39 12.55
N GLN A 173 -7.50 11.57 11.42
CA GLN A 173 -8.32 12.77 11.22
C GLN A 173 -9.60 12.76 12.08
N GLY A 174 -10.10 11.59 12.49
CA GLY A 174 -11.38 11.45 13.23
C GLY A 174 -12.62 11.87 12.43
N LYS A 175 -12.44 12.22 11.16
CA LYS A 175 -13.51 12.65 10.25
C LYS A 175 -13.09 12.41 8.81
N GLY A 176 -14.08 12.06 7.98
CA GLY A 176 -13.99 12.05 6.54
C GLY A 176 -15.00 13.02 5.94
N LEU A 177 -15.18 12.98 4.61
CA LEU A 177 -16.06 13.91 3.91
C LEU A 177 -17.52 13.88 4.41
N ARG A 178 -18.02 12.70 4.78
CA ARG A 178 -19.42 12.47 5.19
C ARG A 178 -19.56 11.73 6.52
N ARG A 179 -18.46 11.46 7.22
CA ARG A 179 -18.42 10.53 8.37
C ARG A 179 -17.53 11.12 9.47
N LYS A 180 -17.82 10.78 10.72
CA LYS A 180 -17.00 11.11 11.90
C LYS A 180 -16.83 9.86 12.75
N TRP A 181 -15.74 9.78 13.49
CA TRP A 181 -15.46 8.67 14.40
C TRP A 181 -14.54 9.12 15.52
N ASN A 182 -14.54 8.35 16.61
CA ASN A 182 -13.63 8.57 17.72
C ASN A 182 -12.24 8.02 17.39
N ARG A 183 -11.20 8.76 17.79
CA ARG A 183 -9.81 8.34 17.65
C ARG A 183 -9.47 7.52 18.88
N ILE A 184 -9.33 6.22 18.70
CA ILE A 184 -9.03 5.28 19.77
C ILE A 184 -7.51 5.05 19.81
N PRO A 185 -6.82 5.38 20.92
CA PRO A 185 -5.35 5.30 21.00
C PRO A 185 -4.79 3.91 20.65
N HIS A 186 -5.45 2.83 21.08
CA HIS A 186 -5.00 1.47 20.78
C HIS A 186 -5.06 1.11 19.29
N VAL A 187 -5.97 1.71 18.52
CA VAL A 187 -6.01 1.53 17.06
C VAL A 187 -4.85 2.28 16.41
N VAL A 188 -4.54 3.50 16.87
CA VAL A 188 -3.38 4.27 16.41
C VAL A 188 -2.08 3.52 16.70
N GLU A 189 -1.95 2.96 17.90
CA GLU A 189 -0.82 2.14 18.31
C GLU A 189 -0.67 0.90 17.42
N ALA A 190 -1.77 0.18 17.16
CA ALA A 190 -1.78 -0.98 16.28
C ALA A 190 -1.38 -0.62 14.84
N LEU A 191 -1.88 0.49 14.29
CA LEU A 191 -1.51 0.96 12.95
C LEU A 191 -0.03 1.40 12.87
N ASN A 192 0.52 2.00 13.93
CA ASN A 192 1.96 2.30 14.00
C ASN A 192 2.80 1.02 14.06
N PHE A 193 2.36 0.00 14.80
CA PHE A 193 2.99 -1.31 14.78
C PHE A 193 2.93 -1.93 13.37
N THR A 194 1.76 -1.92 12.73
CA THR A 194 1.60 -2.39 11.34
C THR A 194 2.55 -1.66 10.40
N LEU A 195 2.70 -0.33 10.55
CA LEU A 195 3.55 0.50 9.70
C LEU A 195 5.02 0.08 9.80
N ASN A 196 5.53 -0.06 11.03
CA ASN A 196 6.91 -0.46 11.28
C ASN A 196 7.18 -1.88 10.78
N THR A 197 6.27 -2.81 11.04
CA THR A 197 6.39 -4.20 10.59
C THR A 197 6.32 -4.30 9.06
N ALA A 198 5.45 -3.54 8.41
CA ALA A 198 5.32 -3.52 6.95
C ALA A 198 6.60 -3.07 6.23
N ILE A 199 7.54 -2.37 6.90
CA ILE A 199 8.83 -2.00 6.29
C ILE A 199 9.57 -3.25 5.88
N GLN A 200 9.44 -4.36 6.62
CA GLN A 200 10.08 -5.62 6.29
C GLN A 200 9.68 -6.14 4.89
N ASN A 201 8.47 -5.82 4.40
CA ASN A 201 8.01 -6.19 3.05
C ASN A 201 8.71 -5.43 1.92
N VAL A 202 9.44 -4.35 2.22
CA VAL A 202 10.21 -3.60 1.22
C VAL A 202 11.55 -4.32 0.96
N PRO A 203 11.90 -4.65 -0.29
CA PRO A 203 13.19 -5.28 -0.58
C PRO A 203 14.34 -4.28 -0.38
N SER A 204 15.48 -4.76 0.11
CA SER A 204 16.73 -3.98 0.11
C SER A 204 17.40 -4.04 -1.26
N THR A 205 18.33 -3.11 -1.49
CA THR A 205 19.20 -3.07 -2.67
C THR A 205 20.66 -3.35 -2.33
N GLY A 206 21.05 -3.22 -1.05
CA GLY A 206 22.43 -3.40 -0.57
C GLY A 206 23.36 -2.28 -1.05
N LYS A 207 22.82 -1.08 -1.26
CA LYS A 207 23.55 0.07 -1.82
C LYS A 207 23.71 1.16 -0.76
N ARG A 208 24.71 2.02 -0.94
CA ARG A 208 24.95 3.17 -0.07
C ARG A 208 24.08 4.33 -0.50
N PHE A 209 23.11 4.72 0.33
CA PHE A 209 22.16 5.77 0.02
C PHE A 209 22.52 7.09 0.67
N LEU A 210 22.36 8.16 -0.10
CA LEU A 210 22.20 9.50 0.43
C LEU A 210 20.80 9.99 0.07
N VAL A 211 19.93 10.09 1.09
CA VAL A 211 18.60 10.69 0.94
C VAL A 211 18.69 12.17 1.28
N ALA A 212 18.33 13.02 0.32
CA ALA A 212 18.33 14.46 0.49
C ALA A 212 16.90 15.00 0.45
N VAL A 213 16.46 15.66 1.52
CA VAL A 213 15.10 16.17 1.66
C VAL A 213 15.08 17.66 1.46
N LYS A 214 14.21 18.10 0.55
CA LYS A 214 13.87 19.50 0.31
C LYS A 214 12.36 19.65 0.14
N ALA A 215 11.66 19.89 1.25
CA ALA A 215 10.21 20.06 1.25
C ALA A 215 9.84 21.39 1.94
N ASP A 216 9.31 22.37 1.21
CA ASP A 216 8.94 23.68 1.76
C ASP A 216 7.88 23.59 2.88
N ASP A 217 7.81 24.65 3.70
CA ASP A 217 6.84 24.80 4.79
C ASP A 217 5.46 25.32 4.34
N ASN A 218 5.22 25.48 3.03
CA ASN A 218 4.02 26.17 2.55
C ASN A 218 2.73 25.38 2.85
N VAL A 219 2.03 25.78 3.91
CA VAL A 219 0.78 25.18 4.40
C VAL A 219 -0.28 24.95 3.32
N PHE A 220 -0.31 25.75 2.24
CA PHE A 220 -1.25 25.58 1.12
C PHE A 220 -0.83 24.54 0.06
N ARG A 221 0.41 24.05 0.11
CA ARG A 221 1.03 23.12 -0.87
C ARG A 221 1.68 21.90 -0.24
N ASN A 222 1.54 21.70 1.07
CA ASN A 222 2.27 20.68 1.82
C ASN A 222 1.74 19.25 1.65
N ALA A 223 0.84 18.98 0.71
CA ALA A 223 0.25 17.66 0.54
C ALA A 223 0.90 16.87 -0.60
N VAL A 224 1.07 15.57 -0.39
CA VAL A 224 1.40 14.63 -1.46
C VAL A 224 0.28 14.62 -2.50
N ARG A 225 0.65 14.69 -3.78
CA ARG A 225 -0.35 14.61 -4.86
C ARG A 225 -0.99 13.22 -4.85
N GLY A 226 -2.33 13.18 -4.76
CA GLY A 226 -3.10 11.92 -4.70
C GLY A 226 -3.36 11.41 -3.27
N ALA A 227 -2.62 11.89 -2.27
CA ALA A 227 -2.81 11.53 -0.86
C ALA A 227 -2.78 12.79 0.02
N PRO A 228 -3.87 13.60 0.04
CA PRO A 228 -3.89 14.88 0.75
C PRO A 228 -3.75 14.76 2.28
N VAL A 229 -3.90 13.55 2.81
CA VAL A 229 -3.71 13.23 4.23
C VAL A 229 -2.23 13.12 4.62
N ILE A 230 -1.32 13.05 3.65
CA ILE A 230 0.12 12.91 3.85
C ILE A 230 0.80 14.22 3.47
N SER A 231 1.63 14.76 4.36
CA SER A 231 2.44 15.93 4.02
C SER A 231 3.71 15.55 3.26
N THR A 232 4.27 16.47 2.47
CA THR A 232 5.56 16.27 1.76
C THR A 232 6.69 15.86 2.71
N LYS A 233 6.76 16.50 3.89
CA LYS A 233 7.73 16.18 4.94
C LYS A 233 7.49 14.80 5.55
N LEU A 234 6.24 14.45 5.80
CA LEU A 234 5.90 13.13 6.33
C LEU A 234 6.24 12.01 5.33
N ALA A 235 6.00 12.25 4.04
CA ALA A 235 6.43 11.34 2.98
C ALA A 235 7.95 11.19 2.93
N ALA A 236 8.69 12.30 3.04
CA ALA A 236 10.15 12.28 3.11
C ALA A 236 10.66 11.55 4.37
N ALA A 237 10.01 11.75 5.52
CA ALA A 237 10.30 11.04 6.75
C ALA A 237 10.07 9.53 6.60
N LEU A 238 8.95 9.12 5.98
CA LEU A 238 8.65 7.70 5.73
C LEU A 238 9.71 7.07 4.82
N MET A 239 10.09 7.73 3.72
CA MET A 239 11.14 7.21 2.83
C MET A 239 12.48 7.11 3.53
N SER A 240 12.87 8.13 4.29
CA SER A 240 14.11 8.13 5.06
C SER A 240 14.12 6.98 6.07
N MET A 241 12.99 6.75 6.74
CA MET A 241 12.81 5.63 7.67
C MET A 241 12.92 4.28 6.98
N ILE A 242 12.26 4.09 5.84
CA ILE A 242 12.33 2.84 5.06
C ILE A 242 13.77 2.55 4.64
N ILE A 243 14.48 3.52 4.06
CA ILE A 243 15.87 3.33 3.61
C ILE A 243 16.79 3.06 4.81
N ALA A 244 16.66 3.80 5.92
CA ALA A 244 17.46 3.59 7.13
C ALA A 244 17.24 2.20 7.76
N HIS A 245 16.10 1.56 7.54
CA HIS A 245 15.84 0.18 7.99
C HIS A 245 16.35 -0.87 7.01
N LYS A 246 16.55 -0.52 5.74
CA LYS A 246 16.79 -1.48 4.65
C LYS A 246 18.19 -1.46 4.09
N GLU A 247 18.92 -0.37 4.31
CA GLU A 247 20.26 -0.17 3.77
C GLU A 247 21.20 0.15 4.94
N ASP A 248 22.28 -0.62 5.03
CA ASP A 248 23.24 -0.53 6.15
C ASP A 248 24.03 0.80 6.13
N ASP A 249 24.25 1.37 4.94
CA ASP A 249 24.95 2.64 4.75
C ASP A 249 23.98 3.67 4.17
N PHE A 250 23.54 4.57 5.06
CA PHE A 250 22.55 5.57 4.77
C PHE A 250 22.93 6.92 5.39
N GLN A 251 22.67 7.99 4.65
CA GLN A 251 22.81 9.36 5.12
C GLN A 251 21.56 10.18 4.80
N LEU A 252 21.03 10.91 5.77
CA LEU A 252 19.93 11.85 5.59
C LEU A 252 20.46 13.28 5.56
N LEU A 253 20.25 13.99 4.46
CA LEU A 253 20.54 15.41 4.35
C LEU A 253 19.24 16.23 4.30
N LEU A 254 19.18 17.31 5.08
CA LEU A 254 18.20 18.37 4.90
C LEU A 254 18.83 19.49 4.06
N LEU A 255 18.22 19.83 2.93
CA LEU A 255 18.73 20.89 2.04
C LEU A 255 18.22 22.27 2.47
N LEU A 256 19.13 23.10 2.97
CA LEU A 256 18.91 24.50 3.31
C LEU A 256 19.50 25.41 2.22
N PRO A 257 19.21 26.74 2.18
CA PRO A 257 19.58 27.59 1.05
C PRO A 257 21.04 27.60 0.64
N ALA A 258 21.96 27.45 1.59
CA ALA A 258 23.40 27.50 1.34
C ALA A 258 24.15 26.27 1.86
N VAL A 259 23.46 25.31 2.48
CA VAL A 259 24.11 24.19 3.16
C VAL A 259 23.21 22.96 3.19
N ALA A 260 23.82 21.78 3.07
CA ALA A 260 23.15 20.52 3.38
C ALA A 260 23.50 20.11 4.81
N LEU A 261 22.49 20.00 5.66
CA LEU A 261 22.63 19.59 7.05
C LEU A 261 22.48 18.07 7.13
N ASN A 262 23.49 17.37 7.64
CA ASN A 262 23.39 15.94 7.90
C ASN A 262 22.58 15.70 9.18
N LEU A 263 21.40 15.09 9.03
CA LEU A 263 20.53 14.69 10.12
C LEU A 263 20.83 13.23 10.49
N LYS A 264 21.22 13.00 11.74
CA LYS A 264 21.44 11.64 12.24
C LYS A 264 20.09 11.03 12.57
N ILE A 265 19.72 9.97 11.86
CA ILE A 265 18.60 9.10 12.23
C ILE A 265 19.11 7.71 12.55
N THR A 266 18.41 7.02 13.43
CA THR A 266 18.66 5.61 13.74
C THR A 266 17.45 4.76 13.34
N PRO A 267 17.63 3.46 13.06
CA PRO A 267 16.51 2.58 12.73
C PRO A 267 15.43 2.54 13.81
N ASN A 268 15.77 2.80 15.08
CA ASN A 268 14.82 2.75 16.18
C ASN A 268 13.98 4.03 16.35
N MET A 269 14.26 5.09 15.58
CA MET A 269 13.46 6.32 15.64
C MET A 269 12.06 6.08 15.09
N GLN A 270 11.06 6.64 15.77
CA GLN A 270 9.69 6.67 15.30
C GLN A 270 9.53 7.64 14.13
N LEU A 271 8.54 7.39 13.27
CA LEU A 271 8.24 8.25 12.12
C LEU A 271 7.99 9.72 12.53
N SER A 272 7.34 9.94 13.68
CA SER A 272 7.11 11.29 14.21
C SER A 272 8.42 12.00 14.55
N GLU A 273 9.37 11.32 15.17
CA GLU A 273 10.67 11.90 15.55
C GLU A 273 11.48 12.29 14.31
N ILE A 274 11.51 11.43 13.29
CA ILE A 274 12.15 11.72 11.99
C ILE A 274 11.47 12.92 11.33
N CYS A 275 10.13 12.96 11.36
CA CYS A 275 9.38 14.09 10.81
C CYS A 275 9.69 15.39 11.57
N ASP A 276 9.79 15.35 12.89
CA ASP A 276 10.12 16.50 13.72
C ASP A 276 11.55 17.01 13.44
N LEU A 277 12.51 16.11 13.24
CA LEU A 277 13.88 16.47 12.82
C LEU A 277 13.87 17.21 11.46
N ILE A 278 13.11 16.71 10.48
CA ILE A 278 12.95 17.37 9.17
C ILE A 278 12.20 18.71 9.31
N CYS A 279 11.30 18.83 10.29
CA CYS A 279 10.55 20.05 10.57
C CYS A 279 11.28 21.09 11.43
N SER A 280 12.39 20.72 12.08
CA SER A 280 13.05 21.56 13.10
C SER A 280 13.68 22.84 12.55
N PHE A 281 13.83 22.96 11.23
CA PHE A 281 14.43 24.11 10.58
C PHE A 281 13.42 24.81 9.65
N PRO A 282 13.24 26.14 9.75
CA PRO A 282 12.41 26.87 8.81
C PRO A 282 13.02 26.79 7.42
N LEU A 283 12.33 26.11 6.50
CA LEU A 283 12.83 25.94 5.13
C LEU A 283 12.49 27.21 4.34
N LEU A 284 13.47 28.10 4.27
CA LEU A 284 13.39 29.32 3.48
C LEU A 284 13.16 28.95 2.00
N GLN A 285 12.22 29.65 1.36
CA GLN A 285 11.75 29.41 -0.02
C GLN A 285 12.86 29.51 -1.10
N ASN A 286 14.04 30.01 -0.74
CA ASN A 286 15.10 30.35 -1.68
C ASN A 286 16.10 29.22 -1.89
N ALA A 287 16.09 28.17 -1.07
CA ALA A 287 16.91 26.98 -1.30
C ALA A 287 16.37 26.20 -2.50
N ARG A 288 17.09 26.14 -3.61
CA ARG A 288 16.64 25.39 -4.80
C ARG A 288 17.78 24.63 -5.50
N ASP A 289 18.92 24.45 -4.84
CA ASP A 289 20.04 23.71 -5.42
C ASP A 289 19.88 22.20 -5.17
N LEU A 290 19.38 21.48 -6.18
CA LEU A 290 19.23 20.01 -6.13
C LEU A 290 20.54 19.25 -6.46
N SER A 291 21.61 19.96 -6.81
CA SER A 291 22.96 19.40 -6.99
C SER A 291 23.76 19.38 -5.68
N LEU A 292 23.29 20.11 -4.66
CA LEU A 292 23.92 20.23 -3.34
C LEU A 292 24.25 18.89 -2.65
N PRO A 293 23.38 17.84 -2.64
CA PRO A 293 23.75 16.58 -2.00
C PRO A 293 24.96 15.91 -2.66
N VAL A 294 25.10 16.06 -3.98
CA VAL A 294 26.24 15.53 -4.73
C VAL A 294 27.51 16.32 -4.38
N LYS A 295 27.44 17.65 -4.37
CA LYS A 295 28.55 18.52 -3.94
C LYS A 295 29.01 18.21 -2.52
N TRP A 296 28.05 18.01 -1.61
CA TRP A 296 28.30 17.64 -0.23
C TRP A 296 29.08 16.32 -0.15
N ALA A 297 28.69 15.30 -0.93
CA ALA A 297 29.36 14.01 -0.94
C ALA A 297 30.79 14.10 -1.49
N ILE A 298 31.04 14.91 -2.53
CA ILE A 298 32.41 15.19 -3.01
C ILE A 298 33.24 15.85 -1.90
N ALA A 299 32.71 16.91 -1.28
CA ALA A 299 33.42 17.68 -0.26
C ALA A 299 33.75 16.83 0.99
N LYS A 300 32.86 15.91 1.36
CA LYS A 300 33.05 14.96 2.47
C LYS A 300 33.80 13.69 2.07
N LYS A 301 34.13 13.52 0.79
CA LYS A 301 34.70 12.29 0.23
C LYS A 301 33.85 11.04 0.57
N SER A 302 32.53 11.21 0.60
CA SER A 302 31.60 10.14 0.92
C SER A 302 31.29 9.32 -0.33
N LEU A 303 31.44 8.00 -0.24
CA LEU A 303 31.17 7.06 -1.33
C LEU A 303 29.68 6.66 -1.27
N ILE A 304 28.93 7.03 -2.30
CA ILE A 304 27.48 6.91 -2.39
C ILE A 304 27.15 6.25 -3.72
N ASP A 305 26.32 5.22 -3.69
CA ASP A 305 25.85 4.53 -4.88
C ASP A 305 24.56 5.16 -5.41
N VAL A 306 23.70 5.67 -4.52
CA VAL A 306 22.39 6.22 -4.87
C VAL A 306 22.14 7.53 -4.14
N PHE A 307 21.95 8.60 -4.91
CA PHE A 307 21.43 9.87 -4.43
C PHE A 307 19.91 9.87 -4.65
N LEU A 308 19.11 9.86 -3.58
CA LEU A 308 17.66 9.99 -3.64
C LEU A 308 17.25 11.37 -3.11
N VAL A 309 16.93 12.27 -4.03
CA VAL A 309 16.49 13.64 -3.71
C VAL A 309 14.97 13.68 -3.64
N ILE A 310 14.42 13.94 -2.47
CA ILE A 310 12.99 14.06 -2.23
C ILE A 310 12.62 15.54 -2.18
N THR A 311 11.81 16.01 -3.14
CA THR A 311 11.55 17.44 -3.25
C THR A 311 10.15 17.85 -3.70
N ASP A 312 9.75 19.06 -3.34
CA ASP A 312 8.61 19.80 -3.89
C ASP A 312 9.02 20.98 -4.80
N CYS A 313 10.33 21.13 -5.04
CA CYS A 313 10.87 22.19 -5.87
C CYS A 313 10.38 22.07 -7.32
N ARG A 314 9.97 23.20 -7.90
CA ARG A 314 9.50 23.29 -9.30
C ARG A 314 10.60 23.69 -10.27
N GLU A 315 11.67 24.25 -9.73
CA GLU A 315 12.81 24.82 -10.44
C GLU A 315 14.05 24.59 -9.60
N CYS A 316 15.17 24.29 -10.25
CA CYS A 316 16.47 24.15 -9.63
C CYS A 316 17.27 25.42 -9.92
N ILE A 317 17.78 26.08 -8.89
CA ILE A 317 18.63 27.27 -9.03
C ILE A 317 19.97 26.92 -8.40
N SER A 318 20.97 26.73 -9.26
CA SER A 318 22.31 26.30 -8.88
C SER A 318 23.33 26.78 -9.91
N ASP A 319 24.59 26.86 -9.48
CA ASP A 319 25.75 27.16 -10.33
C ASP A 319 26.09 26.03 -11.30
N ILE A 320 25.78 24.79 -10.94
CA ILE A 320 25.87 23.61 -11.81
C ILE A 320 24.58 22.79 -11.72
N SER A 321 24.20 22.14 -12.81
CA SER A 321 23.04 21.24 -12.84
C SER A 321 23.31 19.94 -12.05
N PRO A 322 22.25 19.21 -11.62
CA PRO A 322 22.42 17.87 -11.02
C PRO A 322 23.20 16.90 -11.91
N GLY A 323 22.97 16.94 -13.23
CA GLY A 323 23.70 16.09 -14.19
C GLY A 323 25.19 16.41 -14.27
N GLU A 324 25.57 17.68 -14.29
CA GLU A 324 26.97 18.10 -14.24
C GLU A 324 27.63 17.70 -12.91
N ALA A 325 26.91 17.89 -11.79
CA ALA A 325 27.39 17.48 -10.48
C ALA A 325 27.61 15.96 -10.40
N MET A 326 26.72 15.16 -10.99
CA MET A 326 26.87 13.70 -11.06
C MET A 326 28.07 13.29 -11.91
N LYS A 327 28.27 13.89 -13.09
CA LYS A 327 29.46 13.64 -13.93
C LYS A 327 30.76 13.94 -13.17
N LEU A 328 30.77 15.05 -12.42
CA LEU A 328 31.88 15.43 -11.55
C LEU A 328 32.09 14.42 -10.41
N TYR A 329 31.02 13.99 -9.75
CA TYR A 329 31.08 13.02 -8.66
C TYR A 329 31.65 11.68 -9.12
N ARG A 330 31.08 11.12 -10.19
CA ARG A 330 31.50 9.82 -10.75
C ARG A 330 32.99 9.83 -11.12
N THR A 331 33.49 10.94 -11.67
CA THR A 331 34.90 11.10 -12.05
C THR A 331 35.80 11.32 -10.82
N LYS A 332 35.44 12.24 -9.92
CA LYS A 332 36.29 12.60 -8.76
C LYS A 332 36.34 11.53 -7.68
N MET A 333 35.28 10.74 -7.54
CA MET A 333 35.13 9.73 -6.50
C MET A 333 35.38 8.31 -7.01
N ASP A 334 35.69 8.14 -8.31
CA ASP A 334 35.81 6.83 -8.97
C ASP A 334 34.57 5.94 -8.79
N MET A 335 33.41 6.55 -9.04
CA MET A 335 32.08 5.96 -8.80
C MET A 335 31.24 5.95 -10.09
N PRO A 336 31.66 5.27 -11.17
CA PRO A 336 31.02 5.38 -12.49
C PRO A 336 29.55 4.96 -12.51
N ASN A 337 29.15 4.07 -11.60
CA ASN A 337 27.79 3.53 -11.52
C ASN A 337 26.88 4.28 -10.53
N ALA A 338 27.32 5.40 -9.95
CA ALA A 338 26.49 6.16 -9.02
C ALA A 338 25.24 6.71 -9.71
N LYS A 339 24.08 6.51 -9.09
CA LYS A 339 22.77 6.87 -9.62
C LYS A 339 22.17 8.06 -8.89
N TYR A 340 21.38 8.85 -9.60
CA TYR A 340 20.66 10.00 -9.06
C TYR A 340 19.17 9.85 -9.35
N ILE A 341 18.34 9.96 -8.32
CA ILE A 341 16.90 9.87 -8.42
C ILE A 341 16.33 11.14 -7.83
N ASN A 342 15.59 11.90 -8.62
CA ASN A 342 14.79 13.00 -8.13
C ASN A 342 13.32 12.56 -8.00
N CYS A 343 12.83 12.53 -6.78
CA CYS A 343 11.47 12.17 -6.40
C CYS A 343 10.68 13.45 -6.09
N ALA A 344 9.91 13.91 -7.08
CA ALA A 344 9.08 15.10 -7.01
C ALA A 344 7.72 14.79 -6.38
N ILE A 345 7.53 15.12 -5.10
CA ILE A 345 6.35 14.66 -4.32
C ILE A 345 5.06 15.47 -4.56
N SER A 346 5.19 16.75 -4.91
CA SER A 346 4.03 17.67 -5.04
C SER A 346 3.88 18.33 -6.42
N THR A 347 4.84 18.12 -7.32
CA THR A 347 4.91 18.75 -8.64
C THR A 347 4.97 17.70 -9.76
N ASN A 348 4.44 18.05 -10.93
CA ASN A 348 4.58 17.26 -12.16
C ASN A 348 5.69 17.78 -13.09
N ARG A 349 6.44 18.80 -12.65
CA ARG A 349 7.60 19.29 -13.40
C ARG A 349 8.80 18.37 -13.11
N LEU A 350 9.02 17.44 -14.02
CA LEU A 350 10.13 16.48 -14.02
C LEU A 350 11.13 16.88 -15.11
N ARG A 351 12.13 17.69 -14.75
CA ARG A 351 13.24 18.09 -15.65
C ARG A 351 14.52 18.35 -14.85
N PHE A 352 14.83 17.48 -13.90
CA PHE A 352 16.02 17.62 -13.05
C PHE A 352 17.06 16.53 -13.35
N ALA A 353 16.62 15.34 -13.77
CA ALA A 353 17.48 14.32 -14.33
C ALA A 353 17.91 14.70 -15.77
N ASP A 354 19.18 14.47 -16.11
CA ASP A 354 19.68 14.62 -17.49
C ASP A 354 19.09 13.48 -18.34
N PRO A 355 18.26 13.76 -19.37
CA PRO A 355 17.63 12.71 -20.17
C PRO A 355 18.61 11.86 -20.97
N SER A 356 19.85 12.31 -21.13
CA SER A 356 20.92 11.56 -21.80
C SER A 356 21.72 10.65 -20.87
N ASP A 357 21.46 10.68 -19.56
CA ASP A 357 22.19 9.94 -18.54
C ASP A 357 21.34 8.80 -17.97
N ASN A 358 21.66 7.55 -18.36
CA ASN A 358 20.95 6.34 -17.88
C ASN A 358 21.09 6.10 -16.38
N GLY A 359 22.02 6.79 -15.70
CA GLY A 359 22.16 6.77 -14.25
C GLY A 359 21.37 7.87 -13.54
N MET A 360 20.48 8.59 -14.24
CA MET A 360 19.59 9.58 -13.63
C MET A 360 18.11 9.27 -13.90
N LEU A 361 17.25 9.47 -12.90
CA LEU A 361 15.82 9.23 -12.99
C LEU A 361 15.01 10.36 -12.33
N ASP A 362 13.93 10.77 -12.98
CA ASP A 362 12.91 11.66 -12.42
C ASP A 362 11.63 10.85 -12.14
N ILE A 363 11.13 10.91 -10.91
CA ILE A 363 9.87 10.27 -10.47
C ILE A 363 8.90 11.36 -10.03
N ALA A 364 7.66 11.33 -10.51
CA ALA A 364 6.59 12.23 -10.06
C ALA A 364 5.62 11.51 -9.12
N GLY A 365 5.27 12.20 -8.04
CA GLY A 365 4.33 11.74 -7.03
C GLY A 365 4.99 10.86 -5.98
N PHE A 366 4.17 10.45 -5.03
CA PHE A 366 4.55 9.53 -3.98
C PHE A 366 3.38 8.60 -3.72
N ASP A 367 3.46 7.40 -4.28
CA ASP A 367 2.45 6.34 -4.18
C ASP A 367 3.11 5.01 -3.77
N GLU A 368 2.34 3.93 -3.74
CA GLU A 368 2.84 2.58 -3.42
C GLU A 368 3.78 1.99 -4.48
N ASN A 369 3.85 2.56 -5.69
CA ASN A 369 4.68 2.06 -6.78
C ASN A 369 6.05 2.73 -6.83
N ALA A 370 6.17 3.99 -6.37
CA ALA A 370 7.42 4.74 -6.39
C ALA A 370 8.61 3.98 -5.77
N PRO A 371 8.49 3.30 -4.62
CA PRO A 371 9.60 2.52 -4.04
C PRO A 371 10.04 1.35 -4.92
N ARG A 372 9.10 0.69 -5.62
CA ARG A 372 9.43 -0.37 -6.58
C ARG A 372 10.22 0.16 -7.76
N VAL A 373 9.80 1.29 -8.33
CA VAL A 373 10.52 1.97 -9.42
C VAL A 373 11.93 2.37 -8.98
N ILE A 374 12.09 2.90 -7.76
CA ILE A 374 13.40 3.21 -7.18
C ILE A 374 14.26 1.94 -7.08
N HIS A 375 13.71 0.85 -6.54
CA HIS A 375 14.41 -0.43 -6.39
C HIS A 375 14.88 -0.98 -7.74
N ASP A 376 13.98 -1.09 -8.71
CA ASP A 376 14.28 -1.59 -10.06
C ASP A 376 15.32 -0.70 -10.77
N PHE A 377 15.18 0.63 -10.65
CA PHE A 377 16.16 1.57 -11.20
C PHE A 377 17.54 1.39 -10.56
N VAL A 378 17.62 1.29 -9.24
CA VAL A 378 18.88 1.13 -8.50
C VAL A 378 19.59 -0.15 -8.90
N LEU A 379 18.86 -1.25 -9.10
CA LEU A 379 19.41 -2.53 -9.53
C LEU A 379 19.71 -2.61 -11.04
N GLY A 380 19.18 -1.70 -11.85
CA GLY A 380 19.39 -1.67 -13.29
C GLY A 380 18.40 -2.53 -14.08
N ASN A 381 17.18 -2.68 -13.56
CA ASN A 381 16.08 -3.44 -14.18
C ASN A 381 15.12 -2.57 -15.01
N LEU A 382 15.40 -1.26 -15.17
CA LEU A 382 14.59 -0.31 -15.94
C LEU A 382 15.23 0.09 -17.26
#